data_AF-A0A2V7IC31-F1
#
_entry.id   AF-A0A2V7IC31-F1
#
_cell.length_a   1.000
_cell.length_b   1.000
_cell.length_c   1.000
_cell.angle_alpha   90.00
_cell.angle_beta   90.00
_cell.angle_gamma   90.00
#
_symmetry.space_group_name_H-M   'P 1'
#
loop_
_entity.id
_entity.type
_entity.pdbx_description
1 polymer ?
#
loop_
_entity_poly.entity_id
_entity_poly.type
_entity_poly.pdbx_seq_one_letter_code
_entity_poly.pdbx_strand_id
1 'polypeptide(L)'
;MVVAEAFTLGVKAGVRPEALLEAVKGGAFGQGLLLTQVLPEIVFKGDFDTIRFALRLARKDLGLATELAREYDVPMAMAALAEQTMVEAIARGLGDKDFSAPWLLQEERAGVQVRSR
;
A
#
# COMPACT_ATOMS: atom_id res chain seq x y z
N MET A 1 7.24 4.61 -10.86
CA MET A 1 6.68 3.34 -11.37
C MET A 1 5.26 3.09 -10.88
N VAL A 2 4.98 2.96 -9.57
CA VAL A 2 3.62 2.67 -9.06
C VAL A 2 2.55 3.67 -9.52
N VAL A 3 2.85 4.98 -9.50
CA VAL A 3 1.92 6.01 -10.02
C VAL A 3 1.66 5.82 -11.51
N ALA A 4 2.67 5.43 -12.29
CA ALA A 4 2.49 5.17 -13.72
C ALA A 4 1.57 3.96 -13.95
N GLU A 5 1.79 2.85 -13.21
CA GLU A 5 0.92 1.66 -13.26
C GLU A 5 -0.54 1.98 -12.91
N ALA A 6 -0.76 2.78 -11.85
CA ALA A 6 -2.10 3.19 -11.44
C ALA A 6 -2.80 4.08 -12.48
N PHE A 7 -2.08 5.05 -13.06
CA PHE A 7 -2.64 5.97 -14.06
C PHE A 7 -2.92 5.26 -15.39
N THR A 8 -2.03 4.39 -15.85
CA THR A 8 -2.28 3.63 -17.09
C THR A 8 -3.44 2.67 -16.93
N LEU A 9 -3.61 2.03 -15.77
CA LEU A 9 -4.80 1.23 -15.45
C LEU A 9 -6.07 2.07 -15.50
N GLY A 10 -6.12 3.18 -14.76
CA GLY A 10 -7.31 4.02 -14.69
C GLY A 10 -7.71 4.59 -16.07
N VAL A 11 -6.74 5.03 -16.87
CA VAL A 11 -6.99 5.54 -18.22
C VAL A 11 -7.48 4.42 -19.15
N LYS A 12 -6.86 3.23 -19.11
CA LYS A 12 -7.31 2.10 -19.94
C LYS A 12 -8.70 1.60 -19.53
N ALA A 13 -9.07 1.76 -18.26
CA ALA A 13 -10.42 1.52 -17.73
C ALA A 13 -11.43 2.64 -18.03
N GLY A 14 -11.03 3.70 -18.76
CA GLY A 14 -11.94 4.77 -19.22
C GLY A 14 -12.05 5.98 -18.28
N VAL A 15 -11.21 6.08 -17.25
CA VAL A 15 -11.18 7.23 -16.34
C VAL A 15 -10.31 8.34 -16.91
N ARG A 16 -10.78 9.60 -16.84
CA ARG A 16 -9.97 10.75 -17.26
C ARG A 16 -8.74 10.93 -16.36
N PRO A 17 -7.54 11.22 -16.91
CA PRO A 17 -6.32 11.43 -16.13
C PRO A 17 -6.45 12.50 -15.05
N GLU A 18 -7.18 13.58 -15.32
CA GLU A 18 -7.39 14.68 -14.37
C GLU A 18 -8.23 14.23 -13.18
N ALA A 19 -9.25 13.38 -13.41
CA ALA A 19 -10.06 12.83 -12.34
C ALA A 19 -9.24 11.87 -11.44
N LEU A 20 -8.37 11.07 -12.04
CA LEU A 20 -7.43 10.22 -11.29
C LEU A 20 -6.48 11.07 -10.45
N LEU A 21 -5.94 12.15 -11.02
CA LEU A 21 -5.06 13.05 -10.30
C LEU A 21 -5.74 13.69 -9.09
N GLU A 22 -6.96 14.21 -9.26
CA GLU A 22 -7.72 14.80 -8.16
C GLU A 22 -8.02 13.76 -7.05
N ALA A 23 -8.38 12.53 -7.43
CA ALA A 23 -8.58 11.45 -6.46
C ALA A 23 -7.29 11.11 -5.69
N VAL A 24 -6.16 10.98 -6.39
CA VAL A 24 -4.86 10.66 -5.77
C VAL A 24 -4.36 11.78 -4.87
N LYS A 25 -4.55 13.05 -5.27
CA LYS A 25 -4.23 14.23 -4.45
C LYS A 25 -4.99 14.24 -3.13
N GLY A 26 -6.29 13.91 -3.17
CA GLY A 26 -7.12 13.83 -1.96
C GLY A 26 -6.83 12.62 -1.08
N GLY A 27 -6.22 11.57 -1.64
CA GLY A 27 -5.88 10.35 -0.92
C GLY A 27 -4.63 10.45 -0.05
N ALA A 28 -4.36 9.38 0.72
CA ALA A 28 -3.24 9.31 1.65
C ALA A 28 -1.87 9.56 1.00
N PHE A 29 -1.69 9.12 -0.25
CA PHE A 29 -0.47 9.37 -1.03
C PHE A 29 -0.30 10.86 -1.34
N GLY A 30 -1.32 11.50 -1.92
CA GLY A 30 -1.27 12.91 -2.31
C GLY A 30 -1.19 13.88 -1.12
N GLN A 31 -1.79 13.51 0.01
CA GLN A 31 -1.69 14.25 1.27
C GLN A 31 -0.39 13.98 2.05
N GLY A 32 0.50 13.11 1.54
CA GLY A 32 1.78 12.82 2.18
C GLY A 32 1.68 12.12 3.54
N LEU A 33 0.57 11.43 3.83
CA LEU A 33 0.28 10.86 5.15
C LEU A 33 1.32 9.83 5.61
N LEU A 34 2.01 9.19 4.66
CA LEU A 34 3.12 8.30 4.99
C LEU A 34 4.21 9.04 5.78
N LEU A 35 4.60 10.22 5.31
CA LEU A 35 5.69 11.00 5.89
C LEU A 35 5.23 11.80 7.11
N THR A 36 3.99 12.30 7.08
CA THR A 36 3.48 13.20 8.12
C THR A 36 2.83 12.48 9.29
N GLN A 37 2.34 11.24 9.10
CA GLN A 37 1.60 10.49 10.13
C GLN A 37 2.10 9.07 10.31
N VAL A 38 2.18 8.25 9.25
CA VAL A 38 2.48 6.80 9.38
C VAL A 38 3.88 6.57 9.95
N LEU A 39 4.91 7.22 9.41
CA LEU A 39 6.27 7.09 9.94
C LEU A 39 6.38 7.54 11.40
N PRO A 40 6.05 8.79 11.78
CA PRO A 40 6.25 9.27 13.15
C PRO A 40 5.33 8.62 14.18
N GLU A 41 4.09 8.26 13.81
CA GLU A 41 3.09 7.84 14.78
C GLU A 41 2.93 6.33 14.87
N ILE A 42 3.25 5.58 13.81
CA ILE A 42 3.15 4.12 13.79
C ILE A 42 4.54 3.50 13.76
N VAL A 43 5.31 3.74 12.69
CA VAL A 43 6.57 3.01 12.46
C VAL A 43 7.62 3.35 13.53
N PHE A 44 7.86 4.63 13.79
CA PHE A 44 8.88 5.06 14.75
C PHE A 44 8.55 4.67 16.19
N LYS A 45 7.26 4.54 16.51
CA LYS A 45 6.77 4.07 17.82
C LYS A 45 6.62 2.55 17.89
N GLY A 46 6.65 1.85 16.76
CA GLY A 46 6.34 0.43 16.66
C GLY A 46 4.87 0.08 16.93
N ASP A 47 3.96 1.05 16.81
CA ASP A 47 2.54 0.90 17.17
C ASP A 47 1.69 0.45 15.98
N PHE A 48 1.93 -0.77 15.50
CA PHE A 48 1.17 -1.37 14.40
C PHE A 48 -0.23 -1.87 14.83
N ASP A 49 -0.56 -1.78 16.12
CA ASP A 49 -1.83 -2.22 16.69
C ASP A 49 -2.88 -1.09 16.72
N THR A 50 -2.45 0.18 16.62
CA THR A 50 -3.35 1.29 16.29
C THR A 50 -3.72 1.26 14.80
N ILE A 51 -4.84 0.60 14.49
CA ILE A 51 -5.30 0.35 13.12
C ILE A 51 -5.97 1.60 12.54
N ARG A 52 -5.35 2.24 11.54
CA ARG A 52 -6.00 3.25 10.70
C ARG A 52 -6.72 2.60 9.53
N PHE A 53 -6.10 1.57 8.97
CA PHE A 53 -6.66 0.75 7.91
C PHE A 53 -6.09 -0.66 8.03
N ALA A 54 -6.93 -1.68 8.12
CA ALA A 54 -6.46 -3.04 8.36
C ALA A 54 -5.70 -3.59 7.14
N LEU A 55 -4.56 -4.26 7.37
CA LEU A 55 -3.75 -4.85 6.30
C LEU A 55 -4.54 -5.81 5.40
N ARG A 56 -5.44 -6.61 5.98
CA ARG A 56 -6.32 -7.51 5.20
C ARG A 56 -7.20 -6.75 4.19
N LEU A 57 -7.65 -5.54 4.53
CA LEU A 57 -8.46 -4.70 3.64
C LEU A 57 -7.59 -4.09 2.54
N ALA A 58 -6.39 -3.62 2.88
CA ALA A 58 -5.42 -3.13 1.91
C ALA A 58 -5.05 -4.20 0.86
N ARG A 59 -4.78 -5.44 1.32
CA ARG A 59 -4.52 -6.59 0.43
C ARG A 59 -5.73 -6.94 -0.45
N LYS A 60 -6.94 -6.86 0.09
CA LYS A 60 -8.18 -7.07 -0.67
C LYS A 60 -8.32 -6.02 -1.78
N ASP A 61 -8.15 -4.74 -1.48
CA ASP A 61 -8.25 -3.66 -2.47
C ASP A 61 -7.14 -3.74 -3.52
N LEU A 62 -5.91 -4.08 -3.12
CA LEU A 62 -4.81 -4.30 -4.07
C LEU A 62 -5.07 -5.50 -4.99
N GLY A 63 -5.66 -6.58 -4.46
CA GLY A 63 -6.08 -7.73 -5.26
C GLY A 63 -7.13 -7.38 -6.32
N LEU A 64 -8.11 -6.54 -5.97
CA LEU A 64 -9.09 -6.02 -6.93
C LEU A 64 -8.42 -5.18 -8.02
N ALA A 65 -7.41 -4.36 -7.66
CA ALA A 65 -6.66 -3.56 -8.62
C ALA A 65 -5.83 -4.43 -9.58
N THR A 66 -5.14 -5.47 -9.07
CA THR A 66 -4.36 -6.38 -9.93
C THR A 66 -5.27 -7.27 -10.78
N GLU A 67 -6.48 -7.59 -10.32
CA GLU A 67 -7.51 -8.28 -11.12
C GLU A 67 -8.00 -7.43 -12.28
N LEU A 68 -8.40 -6.18 -12.02
CA LEU A 68 -8.77 -5.23 -13.05
C LEU A 68 -7.64 -5.02 -14.07
N ALA A 69 -6.39 -4.99 -13.61
CA ALA A 69 -5.23 -4.88 -14.48
C ALA A 69 -5.11 -6.05 -15.46
N ARG A 70 -5.45 -7.27 -15.03
CA ARG A 70 -5.47 -8.45 -15.91
C ARG A 70 -6.60 -8.34 -16.93
N GLU A 71 -7.79 -7.89 -16.52
CA GLU A 71 -8.92 -7.70 -17.44
C GLU A 71 -8.62 -6.69 -18.55
N TYR A 72 -7.87 -5.64 -18.22
CA TYR A 72 -7.49 -4.59 -19.15
C TYR A 72 -6.10 -4.79 -19.77
N ASP A 73 -5.41 -5.92 -19.60
CA ASP A 73 -4.03 -6.12 -20.11
C ASP A 73 -3.07 -4.97 -19.74
N VAL A 74 -3.04 -4.58 -18.47
CA VAL A 74 -2.13 -3.55 -17.94
C VAL A 74 -1.07 -4.21 -17.06
N PRO A 75 0.22 -4.09 -17.40
CA PRO A 75 1.29 -4.62 -16.58
C PRO A 75 1.43 -3.79 -15.29
N MET A 76 1.27 -4.44 -14.13
CA MET A 76 1.42 -3.84 -12.80
C MET A 76 2.43 -4.62 -11.94
N ALA A 77 3.69 -4.65 -12.36
CA ALA A 77 4.73 -5.45 -11.73
C ALA A 77 5.00 -5.03 -10.28
N MET A 78 5.00 -3.72 -10.00
CA MET A 78 5.23 -3.22 -8.64
C MET A 78 4.04 -3.52 -7.73
N ALA A 79 2.81 -3.35 -8.22
CA ALA A 79 1.61 -3.71 -7.47
C ALA A 79 1.57 -5.22 -7.15
N ALA A 80 1.92 -6.07 -8.13
CA ALA A 80 1.97 -7.52 -7.91
C ALA A 80 2.99 -7.90 -6.82
N LEU A 81 4.19 -7.30 -6.83
CA LEU A 81 5.19 -7.53 -5.79
C LEU A 81 4.74 -7.05 -4.41
N ALA A 82 4.07 -5.89 -4.35
CA ALA A 82 3.48 -5.37 -3.13
C ALA A 82 2.40 -6.32 -2.58
N GLU A 83 1.53 -6.85 -3.45
CA GLU A 83 0.48 -7.80 -3.07
C GLU A 83 1.08 -9.07 -2.45
N GLN A 84 2.16 -9.62 -3.04
CA GLN A 84 2.85 -10.78 -2.47
C GLN A 84 3.43 -10.49 -1.07
N THR A 85 3.97 -9.29 -0.87
CA THR A 85 4.47 -8.88 0.45
C THR A 85 3.33 -8.79 1.48
N MET A 86 2.17 -8.29 1.08
CA MET A 86 0.99 -8.26 1.95
C MET A 86 0.45 -9.66 2.26
N VAL A 87 0.47 -10.57 1.27
CA VAL A 87 0.10 -11.99 1.47
C VAL A 87 1.01 -12.64 2.51
N GLU A 88 2.32 -12.44 2.40
CA GLU A 88 3.27 -12.96 3.38
C GLU A 88 3.01 -12.41 4.78
N ALA A 89 2.78 -11.09 4.90
CA ALA A 89 2.47 -10.46 6.18
C ALA A 89 1.18 -11.00 6.80
N ILE A 90 0.12 -11.21 6.01
CA ILE A 90 -1.13 -11.83 6.48
C ILE A 90 -0.90 -13.27 6.92
N ALA A 91 -0.12 -14.05 6.18
CA ALA A 91 0.22 -15.43 6.53
C ALA A 91 0.99 -15.51 7.88
N ARG A 92 1.70 -14.45 8.25
CA ARG A 92 2.37 -14.28 9.56
C ARG A 92 1.44 -13.72 10.66
N GLY A 93 0.13 -13.65 10.43
CA GLY A 93 -0.85 -13.19 11.42
C GLY A 93 -0.97 -11.67 11.56
N LEU A 94 -0.41 -10.89 10.63
CA LEU A 94 -0.45 -9.42 10.69
C LEU A 94 -1.69 -8.82 10.02
N GLY A 95 -2.64 -9.62 9.55
CA GLY A 95 -3.78 -9.15 8.75
C GLY A 95 -4.70 -8.15 9.46
N ASP A 96 -4.75 -8.21 10.79
CA ASP A 96 -5.57 -7.35 11.62
C ASP A 96 -4.81 -6.14 12.18
N LYS A 97 -3.52 -6.02 11.86
CA LYS A 97 -2.72 -4.83 12.17
C LYS A 97 -2.94 -3.73 11.12
N ASP A 98 -2.39 -2.56 11.39
CA ASP A 98 -2.40 -1.46 10.42
C ASP A 98 -1.76 -1.87 9.07
N PHE A 99 -2.18 -1.23 7.97
CA PHE A 99 -1.71 -1.51 6.63
C PHE A 99 -0.19 -1.32 6.46
N SER A 100 0.44 -0.59 7.38
CA SER A 100 1.89 -0.45 7.50
C SER A 100 2.59 -1.63 8.18
N ALA A 101 1.90 -2.67 8.65
CA ALA A 101 2.52 -3.85 9.23
C ALA A 101 3.57 -4.59 8.35
N PRO A 102 3.55 -4.52 7.00
CA PRO A 102 4.63 -5.04 6.17
C PRO A 102 6.01 -4.43 6.43
N TRP A 103 6.10 -3.28 7.12
CA TRP A 103 7.36 -2.74 7.62
C TRP A 103 8.08 -3.73 8.54
N LEU A 104 7.34 -4.51 9.36
CA LEU A 104 7.94 -5.53 10.24
C LEU A 104 8.71 -6.59 9.45
N LEU A 105 8.19 -7.01 8.29
CA LEU A 105 8.88 -7.96 7.41
C LEU A 105 10.15 -7.34 6.82
N GLN A 106 10.08 -6.07 6.41
CA GLN A 106 11.23 -5.37 5.86
C GLN A 106 12.32 -5.13 6.91
N GLU A 107 11.93 -4.78 8.13
CA GLU A 107 12.81 -4.63 9.30
C GLU A 107 13.51 -5.94 9.65
N GLU A 108 12.78 -7.06 9.66
CA GLU A 108 13.33 -8.40 9.85
C GLU A 108 14.36 -8.75 8.76
N ARG A 109 14.02 -8.55 7.48
CA ARG A 109 14.93 -8.82 6.35
C ARG A 109 16.20 -7.98 6.40
N ALA A 110 16.11 -6.75 6.90
CA ALA A 110 17.24 -5.84 7.01
C ALA A 110 18.00 -5.96 8.34
N GLY A 111 17.49 -6.72 9.31
CA GLY A 111 18.09 -6.85 10.64
C GLY A 111 18.10 -5.54 11.45
N VAL A 112 17.15 -4.63 11.19
CA VAL A 112 17.09 -3.30 11.84
C VAL A 112 15.66 -2.93 12.18
N GLN A 113 15.46 -2.20 13.27
CA GLN A 113 14.17 -1.59 13.62
C GLN A 113 14.21 -0.09 13.36
N VAL A 114 13.19 0.45 12.70
CA VAL A 114 13.04 1.89 12.44
C VAL A 114 12.26 2.51 13.61
N ARG A 115 12.95 2.76 14.73
CA ARG A 115 12.36 3.34 15.94
C ARG A 115 13.02 4.67 16.30
N SER A 116 12.20 5.66 16.73
CA SER A 116 12.72 6.86 17.37
C SER A 116 12.99 6.56 18.85
N ARG A 117 14.14 6.98 19.36
CA ARG A 117 14.44 6.93 20.80
C ARG A 117 13.56 7.90 21.58
#